data_AF-A0A9E5DB57-F1
#
_entry.id   AF-A0A9E5DB57-F1
#
_cell.length_a   1.000
_cell.length_b   1.000
_cell.length_c   1.000
_cell.angle_alpha   90.00
_cell.angle_beta   90.00
_cell.angle_gamma   90.00
#
_symmetry.space_group_name_H-M   'P 1'
#
loop_
_entity.id
_entity.type
_entity.pdbx_description
1 polymer ?
#
loop_
_entity_poly.entity_id
_entity_poly.type
_entity_poly.pdbx_seq_one_letter_code
_entity_poly.pdbx_strand_id
1 'polypeptide(L)'
;MPCIDFSHLHARSCGEYNTIEEFRSVFESVENALGRVGLDSMHCHISGIAYTEKGEKNHLLHQESDYNYIDLMAVFHEFDIKGLVICESPNLEEDALLLRNTFSN
;
A
#
# COMPACT_ATOMS: atom_id res chain seq x y z
N MET A 1 10.48 11.14 8.25
CA MET A 1 9.78 9.86 8.12
C MET A 1 8.70 10.04 7.08
N PRO A 2 8.82 9.44 5.88
CA PRO A 2 7.77 9.54 4.87
C PRO A 2 6.51 8.77 5.31
N CYS A 3 5.36 9.28 4.91
CA CYS A 3 4.06 8.62 5.01
C CYS A 3 3.61 8.32 3.58
N ILE A 4 3.35 7.05 3.26
CA ILE A 4 2.84 6.67 1.94
C ILE A 4 1.48 6.01 2.12
N ASP A 5 0.47 6.65 1.57
CA ASP A 5 -0.85 6.05 1.49
C ASP A 5 -1.05 5.46 0.11
N PHE A 6 -0.95 4.13 0.01
CA PHE A 6 -1.03 3.47 -1.28
C PHE A 6 -2.46 3.40 -1.82
N SER A 7 -3.45 3.33 -0.94
CA SER A 7 -4.86 3.33 -1.31
C SER A 7 -5.23 4.67 -1.96
N HIS A 8 -4.84 5.78 -1.33
CA HIS A 8 -5.07 7.10 -1.91
C HIS A 8 -4.22 7.37 -3.15
N LEU A 9 -3.00 6.82 -3.23
CA LEU A 9 -2.19 6.91 -4.44
C LEU A 9 -2.91 6.27 -5.63
N HIS A 10 -3.44 5.06 -5.44
CA HIS A 10 -4.22 4.33 -6.43
C HIS A 10 -5.54 5.03 -6.81
N ALA A 11 -6.29 5.53 -5.82
CA ALA A 11 -7.53 6.25 -6.06
C ALA A 11 -7.30 7.57 -6.82
N ARG A 12 -6.21 8.28 -6.54
CA ARG A 12 -5.88 9.56 -7.17
C ARG A 12 -5.44 9.39 -8.62
N SER A 13 -4.75 8.29 -8.93
CA SER A 13 -4.31 7.96 -10.28
C SER A 13 -5.41 7.31 -11.12
N CYS A 14 -6.62 7.14 -10.58
CA CYS A 14 -7.71 6.44 -11.26
C CYS A 14 -7.35 5.00 -11.66
N GLY A 15 -6.58 4.30 -10.81
CA GLY A 15 -6.32 2.88 -10.97
C GLY A 15 -4.86 2.47 -11.19
N GLU A 16 -3.94 3.43 -11.35
CA GLU A 16 -2.50 3.13 -11.43
C GLU A 16 -1.92 2.79 -10.04
N TYR A 17 -0.66 2.40 -9.98
CA TYR A 17 -0.02 1.93 -8.74
C TYR A 17 -0.72 0.70 -8.16
N ASN A 18 -0.95 -0.28 -9.03
CA ASN A 18 -1.69 -1.49 -8.71
C ASN A 18 -1.05 -2.78 -9.25
N THR A 19 0.18 -2.67 -9.75
CA THR A 19 1.00 -3.78 -10.23
C THR A 19 2.37 -3.77 -9.56
N ILE A 20 3.04 -4.92 -9.55
CA ILE A 20 4.41 -5.06 -9.00
C ILE A 20 5.32 -3.93 -9.49
N GLU A 21 5.32 -3.65 -10.80
CA GLU A 21 6.24 -2.68 -11.42
C GLU A 21 5.97 -1.25 -10.98
N GLU A 22 4.70 -0.89 -10.84
CA GLU A 22 4.34 0.43 -10.34
C GLU A 22 4.67 0.56 -8.85
N PHE A 23 4.43 -0.49 -8.05
CA PHE A 23 4.83 -0.50 -6.63
C PHE A 23 6.35 -0.39 -6.47
N ARG A 24 7.14 -1.15 -7.24
CA ARG A 24 8.61 -1.04 -7.27
C ARG A 24 9.04 0.40 -7.52
N SER A 25 8.44 1.05 -8.51
CA SER A 25 8.78 2.44 -8.85
C SER A 25 8.57 3.42 -7.69
N VAL A 26 7.57 3.17 -6.82
CA VAL A 26 7.34 3.99 -5.62
C VAL A 26 8.47 3.80 -4.62
N PHE A 27 8.87 2.56 -4.31
CA PHE A 27 9.96 2.30 -3.36
C PHE A 27 11.31 2.77 -3.90
N GLU A 28 11.60 2.55 -5.18
CA GLU A 28 12.80 3.08 -5.84
C GLU A 28 12.84 4.61 -5.74
N SER A 29 11.70 5.29 -5.94
CA SER A 29 11.62 6.75 -5.79
C SER A 29 11.93 7.20 -4.36
N VAL A 30 11.43 6.48 -3.36
CA VAL A 30 11.69 6.76 -1.94
C VAL A 30 13.16 6.54 -1.61
N GLU A 31 13.74 5.42 -2.03
CA GLU A 31 15.14 5.09 -1.79
C GLU A 31 16.09 6.06 -2.51
N ASN A 32 15.79 6.45 -3.75
CA ASN A 32 16.58 7.42 -4.49
C ASN A 32 16.57 8.81 -3.82
N ALA A 33 15.44 9.22 -3.25
CA ALA A 33 15.29 10.54 -2.63
C ALA A 33 15.79 10.59 -1.18
N LEU A 34 15.58 9.53 -0.40
CA LEU A 34 15.78 9.50 1.05
C LEU A 34 16.78 8.45 1.51
N GLY A 35 17.30 7.63 0.60
CA GLY A 35 18.14 6.48 0.92
C GLY A 35 17.38 5.34 1.60
N ARG A 36 18.12 4.29 1.96
CA ARG A 36 17.60 3.11 2.66
C ARG A 36 16.86 3.45 3.97
N VAL A 37 17.31 4.49 4.67
CA VAL A 37 16.65 4.96 5.90
C VAL A 37 15.21 5.42 5.65
N GLY A 38 14.90 5.91 4.44
CA GLY A 38 13.54 6.23 4.03
C GLY A 38 12.64 5.00 4.04
N LEU A 39 13.08 3.92 3.41
CA LEU A 39 12.36 2.63 3.35
C LEU A 39 12.23 1.96 4.73
N ASP A 40 13.30 1.99 5.53
CA ASP A 40 13.32 1.33 6.83
C ASP A 40 12.50 2.05 7.89
N SER A 41 12.27 3.37 7.73
CA SER A 41 11.53 4.18 8.70
C SER A 41 10.14 4.60 8.24
N MET A 42 9.75 4.36 6.98
CA MET A 42 8.46 4.82 6.49
C MET A 42 7.29 4.22 7.27
N HIS A 43 6.17 4.92 7.24
CA HIS A 43 4.90 4.32 7.59
C HIS A 43 3.97 4.39 6.38
N CYS A 44 3.15 3.37 6.26
CA CYS A 44 2.26 3.17 5.13
C CYS A 44 0.83 3.01 5.61
N HIS A 45 -0.11 3.60 4.87
CA HIS A 45 -1.54 3.41 5.07
C HIS A 45 -2.08 2.55 3.93
N ILE A 46 -2.89 1.56 4.30
CA ILE A 46 -3.40 0.55 3.39
C ILE A 46 -4.84 0.20 3.76
N SER A 47 -5.72 0.25 2.78
CA SER A 47 -7.10 -0.21 2.83
C SER A 47 -7.58 -0.61 1.43
N GLY A 48 -8.68 -1.36 1.32
CA GLY A 48 -9.44 -1.33 0.08
C GLY A 48 -9.97 0.09 -0.15
N ILE A 49 -10.17 0.49 -1.41
CA ILE A 49 -10.67 1.83 -1.73
C ILE A 49 -11.61 1.79 -2.93
N ALA A 50 -12.72 2.52 -2.80
CA ALA A 50 -13.60 2.87 -3.90
C ALA A 50 -13.26 4.29 -4.37
N TYR A 51 -13.20 4.51 -5.67
CA TYR A 51 -12.88 5.81 -6.25
C TYR A 51 -13.63 6.06 -7.56
N THR A 52 -13.56 7.30 -8.01
CA THR A 52 -14.10 7.78 -9.29
C THR A 52 -13.03 8.63 -9.97
N GLU A 53 -13.33 9.16 -11.16
CA GLU A 53 -12.47 10.17 -11.81
C GLU A 53 -12.22 11.42 -10.94
N LYS A 54 -13.02 11.64 -9.89
CA LYS A 54 -12.87 12.74 -8.94
C LYS A 54 -12.03 12.37 -7.71
N GLY A 55 -11.46 11.18 -7.67
CA GLY A 55 -10.69 10.63 -6.54
C GLY A 55 -11.51 9.70 -5.65
N GLU A 56 -11.06 9.57 -4.40
CA GLU A 56 -11.66 8.70 -3.39
C GLU A 56 -13.17 8.95 -3.23
N LYS A 57 -13.91 7.84 -3.09
CA LYS A 57 -15.29 7.82 -2.62
C LYS A 57 -15.39 7.38 -1.15
N ASN A 58 -14.79 6.23 -0.81
CA ASN A 58 -14.72 5.69 0.55
C ASN A 58 -13.75 4.50 0.62
N HIS A 59 -13.27 4.17 1.82
CA HIS A 59 -12.55 2.93 2.08
C HIS A 59 -13.47 1.70 1.98
N LEU A 60 -12.88 0.57 1.61
CA LEU A 60 -13.50 -0.74 1.46
C LEU A 60 -12.66 -1.81 2.17
N LEU A 61 -13.25 -3.00 2.33
CA LEU A 61 -12.45 -4.19 2.63
C LEU A 61 -11.51 -4.49 1.46
N HIS A 62 -10.32 -5.05 1.74
CA HIS A 62 -9.36 -5.40 0.69
C HIS A 62 -9.94 -6.34 -0.37
N GLN A 63 -10.80 -7.27 0.04
CA GLN A 63 -11.42 -8.25 -0.87
C GLN A 63 -12.53 -7.65 -1.75
N GLU A 64 -13.01 -6.45 -1.42
CA GLU A 64 -14.07 -5.74 -2.15
C GLU A 64 -13.54 -4.64 -3.08
N SER A 65 -12.23 -4.39 -3.04
CA SER A 65 -11.55 -3.38 -3.85
C SER A 65 -10.75 -4.04 -4.96
N ASP A 66 -10.52 -3.30 -6.05
CA ASP A 66 -9.55 -3.65 -7.09
C ASP A 66 -8.09 -3.43 -6.65
N TYR A 67 -7.87 -2.85 -5.46
CA TYR A 67 -6.55 -2.60 -4.92
C TYR A 67 -5.78 -3.91 -4.62
N ASN A 68 -4.68 -4.10 -5.32
CA ASN A 68 -3.87 -5.30 -5.35
C ASN A 68 -2.86 -5.35 -4.20
N TYR A 69 -3.39 -5.54 -2.99
CA TYR A 69 -2.59 -5.65 -1.78
C TYR A 69 -1.63 -6.86 -1.79
N ILE A 70 -1.92 -7.90 -2.58
CA ILE A 70 -1.07 -9.10 -2.68
C ILE A 70 0.27 -8.75 -3.31
N ASP A 71 0.25 -8.08 -4.46
CA ASP A 71 1.47 -7.66 -5.13
C ASP A 71 2.23 -6.62 -4.31
N LEU A 72 1.53 -5.73 -3.59
CA LEU A 72 2.19 -4.82 -2.65
C LEU A 72 2.95 -5.59 -1.56
N MET A 73 2.35 -6.61 -0.93
CA MET A 73 3.03 -7.42 0.08
C MET A 73 4.26 -8.13 -0.49
N ALA A 74 4.18 -8.61 -1.74
CA ALA A 74 5.31 -9.22 -2.43
C ALA A 74 6.46 -8.22 -2.62
N VAL A 75 6.15 -6.98 -3.02
CA VAL A 75 7.16 -5.93 -3.18
C VAL A 75 7.72 -5.46 -1.82
N PHE A 76 6.92 -5.43 -0.76
CA PHE A 76 7.44 -5.21 0.60
C PHE A 76 8.49 -6.25 0.98
N HIS A 77 8.27 -7.52 0.63
CA HIS A 77 9.23 -8.59 0.88
C HIS A 77 10.50 -8.42 0.05
N GLU A 78 10.34 -8.11 -1.24
CA GLU A 78 11.46 -7.86 -2.16
C GLU A 78 12.38 -6.74 -1.68
N PHE A 79 11.80 -5.64 -1.18
CA PHE A 79 12.55 -4.48 -0.69
C PHE A 79 12.96 -4.60 0.79
N ASP A 80 12.73 -5.74 1.47
CA ASP A 80 13.02 -5.93 2.90
C ASP A 80 12.48 -4.78 3.76
N ILE A 81 11.24 -4.36 3.54
CA ILE A 81 10.66 -3.18 4.20
C ILE A 81 10.54 -3.42 5.72
N LYS A 82 10.98 -2.44 6.52
CA LYS A 82 10.98 -2.47 8.01
C LYS A 82 10.03 -1.46 8.65
N GLY A 83 9.31 -0.72 7.82
CA GLY A 83 8.38 0.32 8.22
C GLY A 83 7.13 -0.19 8.94
N LEU A 84 6.29 0.74 9.35
CA LEU A 84 5.00 0.45 9.97
C LEU A 84 3.88 0.47 8.92
N VAL A 85 3.05 -0.57 8.89
CA VAL A 85 1.83 -0.60 8.09
C VAL A 85 0.63 -0.38 8.99
N ILE A 86 -0.22 0.58 8.62
CA ILE A 86 -1.50 0.90 9.28
C ILE A 86 -2.63 0.48 8.33
N CYS A 87 -3.48 -0.42 8.82
CA CYS A 87 -4.70 -0.79 8.12
C CYS A 87 -5.78 0.26 8.42
N GLU A 88 -6.39 0.85 7.40
CA GLU A 88 -7.49 1.83 7.53
C GLU A 88 -8.81 1.31 6.95
N SER A 89 -8.92 -0.01 6.80
CA SER A 89 -10.13 -0.68 6.34
C SER A 89 -11.31 -0.48 7.32
N PRO A 90 -12.57 -0.51 6.85
CA PRO A 90 -13.75 -0.52 7.72
C PRO A 90 -13.77 -1.66 8.75
N ASN A 91 -13.10 -2.79 8.47
CA ASN A 91 -12.88 -3.89 9.43
C ASN A 91 -11.38 -4.04 9.70
N LEU A 92 -10.90 -3.33 10.72
CA LEU A 92 -9.47 -3.17 10.98
C LEU A 92 -8.77 -4.49 11.30
N GLU A 93 -9.36 -5.30 12.18
CA GLU A 93 -8.73 -6.51 12.71
C GLU A 93 -8.60 -7.60 11.65
N GLU A 94 -9.68 -7.84 10.89
CA GLU A 94 -9.69 -8.90 9.86
C GLU A 94 -8.77 -8.55 8.70
N ASP A 95 -8.82 -7.32 8.20
CA ASP A 95 -7.96 -6.90 7.08
C ASP A 95 -6.50 -6.76 7.50
N ALA A 96 -6.21 -6.32 8.73
CA ALA A 96 -4.83 -6.33 9.24
C ALA A 96 -4.27 -7.76 9.32
N LEU A 97 -5.09 -8.73 9.76
CA LEU A 97 -4.70 -10.14 9.75
C LEU A 97 -4.50 -10.67 8.33
N LEU A 98 -5.37 -10.28 7.39
CA LEU A 98 -5.24 -10.64 5.97
C LEU A 98 -3.90 -10.15 5.41
N LEU A 99 -3.57 -8.86 5.57
CA LEU A 99 -2.30 -8.28 5.14
C LEU A 99 -1.10 -9.03 5.74
N ARG A 100 -1.10 -9.25 7.06
CA ARG A 100 -0.03 -9.97 7.76
C ARG A 100 0.16 -11.39 7.23
N ASN A 101 -0.95 -12.11 7.03
CA ASN A 101 -0.89 -13.49 6.54
C ASN A 101 -0.39 -13.52 5.09
N THR A 102 -0.83 -12.60 4.23
CA THR A 102 -0.34 -12.47 2.85
C THR A 102 1.15 -12.14 2.81
N PHE A 103 1.66 -11.30 3.70
CA PHE A 103 3.09 -11.00 3.80
C PHE A 103 3.94 -12.18 4.30
N SER A 104 3.36 -13.07 5.10
CA SER A 104 4.09 -14.18 5.74
C SER A 104 4.12 -15.48 4.92
N ASN A 105 3.36 -15.54 3.82
CA ASN A 105 3.27 -16.69 2.91
C ASN A 105 4.27 -16.57 1.76
#